data_AF-A0A091BXY9-F1
#
_entry.id   AF-A0A091BXY9-F1
#
_cell.length_a   1.000
_cell.length_b   1.000
_cell.length_c   1.000
_cell.angle_alpha   90.00
_cell.angle_beta   90.00
_cell.angle_gamma   90.00
#
_symmetry.space_group_name_H-M   'P 1'
#
loop_
_entity.id
_entity.type
_entity.pdbx_description
1 polymer ?
#
loop_
_entity_poly.entity_id
_entity_poly.type
_entity_poly.pdbx_seq_one_letter_code
_entity_poly.pdbx_strand_id
1 'polypeptide(L)'
;MRVCRFLNSAKYIYPFTHIQEDIFAAGYATYIMNLADAAIEDKVYDPHLYTFLYQALEMLDQGIEGQILTNIFEVQILQRFGITINWRECAVCGRTQGKFDFSSKYNGILCQQHWDRDFHRYHADPRAVHFIRLFSHISYDKIHSIELKEETKSAIRQTIDQLYEEYVGLNLKSKKFIDQMHRWGDVLKSK
;
A
#
# COMPACT_ATOMS: atom_id res chain seq x y z
N MET A 1 -34.60 -10.54 10.76
CA MET A 1 -35.29 -9.67 9.79
C MET A 1 -34.23 -8.77 9.13
N ARG A 2 -33.75 -9.12 7.93
CA ARG A 2 -32.75 -8.31 7.21
C ARG A 2 -33.45 -7.09 6.63
N VAL A 3 -33.15 -5.91 7.17
CA VAL A 3 -33.67 -4.65 6.63
C VAL A 3 -32.91 -4.39 5.32
N CYS A 4 -33.54 -4.65 4.18
CA CYS A 4 -33.07 -4.12 2.90
C CYS A 4 -33.18 -2.59 2.98
N ARG A 5 -32.04 -1.91 3.11
CA ARG A 5 -31.98 -0.46 2.94
C ARG A 5 -32.06 -0.16 1.44
N PHE A 6 -33.11 0.53 1.03
CA PHE A 6 -33.26 1.02 -0.34
C PHE A 6 -32.59 2.39 -0.47
N LEU A 7 -31.81 2.59 -1.53
CA LEU A 7 -31.22 3.88 -1.88
C LEU A 7 -32.32 4.78 -2.47
N ASN A 8 -32.69 5.84 -1.75
CA ASN A 8 -33.79 6.72 -2.16
C ASN A 8 -33.38 7.80 -3.17
N SER A 9 -32.11 8.25 -3.13
CA SER A 9 -31.56 9.24 -4.07
C SER A 9 -30.04 9.39 -3.87
N ALA A 10 -29.29 9.65 -4.94
CA ALA A 10 -27.90 10.10 -4.89
C ALA A 10 -27.80 11.50 -5.51
N LYS A 11 -27.12 12.44 -4.84
CA LYS A 11 -27.02 13.85 -5.28
C LYS A 11 -25.70 14.24 -5.92
N TYR A 12 -24.64 13.47 -5.70
CA TYR A 12 -23.31 13.72 -6.27
C TYR A 12 -22.68 12.38 -6.64
N ILE A 13 -22.37 12.20 -7.92
CA ILE A 13 -21.73 11.01 -8.46
C ILE A 13 -20.44 11.48 -9.08
N TYR A 14 -19.31 11.14 -8.45
CA TYR A 14 -18.03 11.19 -9.14
C TYR A 14 -17.92 9.90 -9.95
N PRO A 15 -17.84 9.95 -11.29
CA PRO A 15 -17.96 8.76 -12.11
C PRO A 15 -16.73 7.86 -12.05
N PHE A 16 -15.55 8.37 -11.68
CA PHE A 16 -14.27 7.66 -11.78
C PHE A 16 -14.07 7.06 -13.19
N THR A 17 -14.19 7.91 -14.21
CA THR A 17 -14.22 7.48 -15.63
C THR A 17 -12.95 6.74 -16.04
N HIS A 18 -11.77 7.21 -15.62
CA HIS A 18 -10.51 6.57 -15.96
C HIS A 18 -10.41 5.17 -15.34
N ILE A 19 -10.85 5.01 -14.08
CA ILE A 19 -10.94 3.70 -13.44
C ILE A 19 -11.89 2.76 -14.18
N GLN A 20 -13.00 3.28 -14.74
CA GLN A 20 -13.94 2.45 -15.51
C GLN A 20 -13.41 2.02 -16.88
N GLU A 21 -12.60 2.87 -17.52
CA GLU A 21 -12.09 2.65 -18.88
C GLU A 21 -10.79 1.84 -18.91
N ASP A 22 -9.91 2.00 -17.92
CA ASP A 22 -8.64 1.30 -17.85
C ASP A 22 -8.71 0.07 -16.92
N ILE A 23 -8.56 -1.11 -17.51
CA ILE A 23 -8.50 -2.38 -16.77
C ILE A 23 -7.39 -2.41 -15.71
N PHE A 24 -6.29 -1.70 -15.94
CA PHE A 24 -5.19 -1.61 -14.98
C PHE A 24 -5.60 -0.79 -13.76
N ALA A 25 -6.15 0.40 -13.98
CA ALA A 25 -6.70 1.24 -12.91
C ALA A 25 -7.84 0.52 -12.16
N ALA A 26 -8.76 -0.15 -12.87
CA ALA A 26 -9.82 -0.96 -12.26
C ALA A 26 -9.28 -2.06 -11.34
N GLY A 27 -8.21 -2.73 -11.74
CA GLY A 27 -7.54 -3.77 -10.95
C GLY A 27 -7.00 -3.24 -9.63
N TYR A 28 -6.26 -2.13 -9.67
CA TYR A 28 -5.73 -1.47 -8.47
C TYR A 28 -6.85 -0.93 -7.58
N ALA A 29 -7.87 -0.28 -8.16
CA ALA A 29 -9.04 0.21 -7.42
C ALA A 29 -9.72 -0.94 -6.67
N THR A 30 -9.94 -2.07 -7.34
CA THR A 30 -10.55 -3.27 -6.73
C THR A 30 -9.71 -3.81 -5.58
N TYR A 31 -8.38 -3.79 -5.72
CA TYR A 31 -7.49 -4.23 -4.65
C TYR A 31 -7.54 -3.30 -3.44
N ILE A 32 -7.42 -1.98 -3.65
CA ILE A 32 -7.50 -0.97 -2.60
C ILE A 32 -8.84 -1.04 -1.86
N MET A 33 -9.96 -1.17 -2.59
CA MET A 33 -11.29 -1.32 -2.00
C MET A 33 -11.41 -2.60 -1.15
N ASN A 34 -10.92 -3.74 -1.64
CA ASN A 34 -10.95 -4.99 -0.88
C ASN A 34 -10.07 -4.93 0.37
N LEU A 35 -8.94 -4.22 0.31
CA LEU A 35 -8.08 -4.03 1.47
C LEU A 35 -8.73 -3.10 2.51
N ALA A 36 -9.40 -2.04 2.04
CA ALA A 36 -10.20 -1.18 2.91
C ALA A 36 -11.32 -1.99 3.59
N ASP A 37 -12.09 -2.78 2.83
CA ASP A 37 -13.17 -3.65 3.33
C ASP A 37 -12.66 -4.61 4.42
N ALA A 38 -11.50 -5.24 4.21
CA ALA A 38 -10.86 -6.11 5.19
C ALA A 38 -10.39 -5.37 6.45
N ALA A 39 -10.16 -4.05 6.38
CA ALA A 39 -9.70 -3.21 7.48
C ALA A 39 -10.84 -2.50 8.23
N ILE A 40 -12.09 -2.55 7.73
CA ILE A 40 -13.25 -1.94 8.39
C ILE A 40 -13.67 -2.81 9.57
N GLU A 41 -13.92 -2.17 10.71
CA GLU A 41 -14.61 -2.82 11.82
C GLU A 41 -16.13 -2.88 11.59
N ASP A 42 -16.71 -4.06 11.79
CA ASP A 42 -18.14 -4.29 11.58
C ASP A 42 -19.01 -3.31 12.37
N LYS A 43 -19.87 -2.58 11.66
CA LYS A 43 -20.85 -1.61 12.20
C LYS A 43 -20.22 -0.40 12.90
N VAL A 44 -18.93 -0.14 12.69
CA VAL A 44 -18.27 1.07 13.18
C VAL A 44 -18.27 2.13 12.09
N TYR A 45 -18.70 3.34 12.43
CA TYR A 45 -18.64 4.47 11.52
C TYR A 45 -17.21 5.01 11.47
N ASP A 46 -16.55 4.94 10.32
CA ASP A 46 -15.17 5.39 10.12
C ASP A 46 -15.03 6.37 8.95
N PRO A 47 -15.25 7.68 9.20
CA PRO A 47 -15.04 8.72 8.19
C PRO A 47 -13.60 8.78 7.68
N HIS A 48 -12.62 8.50 8.55
CA HIS A 48 -11.22 8.65 8.20
C HIS A 48 -10.80 7.62 7.16
N LEU A 49 -11.21 6.36 7.32
CA LEU A 49 -10.95 5.33 6.31
C LEU A 49 -11.69 5.61 5.01
N TYR A 50 -12.94 6.10 5.07
CA TYR A 50 -13.67 6.51 3.88
C TYR A 50 -12.96 7.64 3.12
N THR A 51 -12.56 8.70 3.81
CA THR A 51 -11.81 9.81 3.19
C THR A 51 -10.49 9.34 2.61
N PHE A 52 -9.77 8.48 3.33
CA PHE A 52 -8.51 7.89 2.88
C PHE A 52 -8.68 7.05 1.60
N LEU A 53 -9.69 6.18 1.57
CA LEU A 53 -10.05 5.38 0.40
C LEU A 53 -10.47 6.26 -0.78
N TYR A 54 -11.34 7.24 -0.54
CA TYR A 54 -11.83 8.14 -1.58
C TYR A 54 -10.67 8.93 -2.22
N GLN A 55 -9.74 9.45 -1.42
CA GLN A 55 -8.56 10.15 -1.92
C GLN A 55 -7.67 9.25 -2.77
N ALA A 56 -7.46 8.00 -2.36
CA ALA A 56 -6.70 7.05 -3.17
C ALA A 56 -7.38 6.82 -4.53
N LEU A 57 -8.70 6.55 -4.54
CA LEU A 57 -9.45 6.34 -5.78
C LEU A 57 -9.44 7.58 -6.69
N GLU A 58 -9.56 8.78 -6.12
CA GLU A 58 -9.52 10.04 -6.89
C GLU A 58 -8.15 10.23 -7.56
N MET A 59 -7.05 9.96 -6.85
CA MET A 59 -5.71 10.05 -7.43
C MET A 59 -5.46 9.00 -8.52
N LEU A 60 -5.97 7.79 -8.33
CA LEU A 60 -5.89 6.73 -9.34
C LEU A 60 -6.65 7.14 -10.61
N ASP A 61 -7.81 7.77 -10.46
CA ASP A 61 -8.61 8.27 -11.58
C ASP A 61 -7.94 9.47 -12.28
N GLN A 62 -7.18 10.27 -11.55
CA GLN A 62 -6.33 11.34 -12.10
C GLN A 62 -5.08 10.81 -12.85
N GLY A 63 -4.89 9.49 -12.92
CA GLY A 63 -3.80 8.87 -13.68
C GLY A 63 -2.49 8.70 -12.90
N ILE A 64 -2.51 8.87 -11.57
CA ILE A 64 -1.37 8.51 -10.73
C ILE A 64 -1.11 7.01 -10.82
N GLU A 65 0.17 6.64 -10.86
CA GLU A 65 0.58 5.26 -11.03
C GLU A 65 0.01 4.35 -9.93
N GLY A 66 -0.86 3.41 -10.32
CA GLY A 66 -1.60 2.56 -9.40
C GLY A 66 -0.73 1.69 -8.49
N GLN A 67 0.46 1.28 -8.95
CA GLN A 67 1.40 0.51 -8.14
C GLN A 67 1.93 1.33 -6.95
N ILE A 68 2.33 2.58 -7.18
CA ILE A 68 2.85 3.47 -6.13
C ILE A 68 1.73 3.78 -5.13
N LEU A 69 0.55 4.13 -5.65
CA LEU A 69 -0.61 4.43 -4.83
C LEU A 69 -1.00 3.25 -3.93
N THR A 70 -1.01 2.04 -4.50
CA THR A 70 -1.31 0.80 -3.78
C THR A 70 -0.28 0.56 -2.67
N ASN A 71 1.02 0.69 -2.97
CA ASN A 71 2.08 0.52 -1.97
C ASN A 71 1.94 1.52 -0.81
N ILE A 72 1.57 2.78 -1.10
CA ILE A 72 1.33 3.79 -0.06
C ILE A 72 0.13 3.40 0.80
N PHE A 73 -0.97 3.03 0.17
CA PHE A 73 -2.18 2.61 0.86
C PHE A 73 -1.91 1.38 1.74
N GLU A 74 -1.19 0.38 1.23
CA GLU A 74 -0.78 -0.82 1.94
C GLU A 74 0.06 -0.51 3.19
N VAL A 75 1.03 0.40 3.10
CA VAL A 75 1.89 0.73 4.25
C VAL A 75 1.12 1.50 5.32
N GLN A 76 0.25 2.42 4.92
CA GLN A 76 -0.48 3.27 5.86
C GLN A 76 -1.66 2.56 6.54
N ILE A 77 -2.32 1.63 5.85
CA ILE A 77 -3.47 0.91 6.39
C ILE A 77 -3.08 -0.16 7.43
N LEU A 78 -1.79 -0.56 7.52
CA LEU A 78 -1.31 -1.56 8.50
C LEU A 78 -1.74 -1.25 9.95
N GLN A 79 -1.80 0.02 10.32
CA GLN A 79 -2.24 0.43 11.66
C GLN A 79 -3.67 -0.01 11.99
N ARG A 80 -4.55 -0.10 10.98
CA ARG A 80 -5.93 -0.58 11.10
C ARG A 80 -6.01 -2.06 11.40
N PHE A 81 -5.02 -2.83 10.97
CA PHE A 81 -4.86 -4.25 11.33
C PHE A 81 -4.20 -4.44 12.70
N GLY A 82 -4.04 -3.37 13.49
CA GLY A 82 -3.37 -3.40 14.80
C GLY A 82 -1.84 -3.47 14.71
N ILE A 83 -1.27 -3.34 13.52
CA ILE A 83 0.17 -3.46 13.28
C ILE A 83 0.80 -2.07 13.35
N THR A 84 1.58 -1.82 14.40
CA THR A 84 2.34 -0.57 14.55
C THR A 84 3.80 -0.81 14.26
N ILE A 85 4.31 -0.20 13.19
CA ILE A 85 5.71 -0.29 12.78
C ILE A 85 6.40 1.07 12.96
N ASN A 86 7.59 1.07 13.55
CA ASN A 86 8.45 2.26 13.57
C ASN A 86 9.27 2.37 12.29
N TRP A 87 8.82 3.25 11.38
CA TRP A 87 9.51 3.61 10.13
C TRP A 87 10.45 4.81 10.26
N ARG A 88 10.50 5.48 11.42
CA ARG A 88 11.20 6.77 11.57
C ARG A 88 12.68 6.58 11.84
N GLU A 89 12.98 5.74 12.81
CA GLU A 89 14.32 5.62 13.37
C GLU A 89 14.68 4.17 13.66
N CYS A 90 15.99 3.92 13.76
CA CYS A 90 16.48 2.62 14.16
C CYS A 90 15.93 2.24 15.53
N ALA A 91 15.29 1.07 15.63
CA ALA A 91 14.71 0.56 16.88
C ALA A 91 15.73 0.36 18.02
N VAL A 92 17.03 0.36 17.71
CA VAL A 92 18.12 0.12 18.69
C VAL A 92 18.81 1.41 19.13
N CYS A 93 19.09 2.33 18.20
CA CYS A 93 19.90 3.53 18.50
C CYS A 93 19.25 4.86 18.13
N GLY A 94 18.03 4.89 17.63
CA GLY A 94 17.34 6.12 17.24
C GLY A 94 17.92 6.83 16.01
N ARG A 95 18.86 6.21 15.28
CA ARG A 95 19.40 6.80 14.05
C ARG A 95 18.29 6.94 13.00
N THR A 96 18.16 8.13 12.42
CA THR A 96 17.13 8.45 11.40
C THR A 96 17.68 8.49 9.96
N GLN A 97 19.00 8.58 9.78
CA GLN A 97 19.66 8.70 8.48
C GLN A 97 20.56 7.50 8.16
N GLY A 98 20.74 7.23 6.86
CA GLY A 98 21.57 6.15 6.34
C GLY A 98 20.76 5.00 5.74
N LYS A 99 21.42 3.85 5.58
CA LYS A 99 20.79 2.61 5.08
C LYS A 99 20.09 1.90 6.22
N PHE A 100 18.87 1.45 5.94
CA PHE A 100 18.04 0.71 6.86
C PHE A 100 17.58 -0.60 6.23
N ASP A 101 17.26 -1.54 7.09
CA ASP A 101 16.60 -2.80 6.74
C ASP A 101 15.43 -3.01 7.72
N PHE A 102 14.46 -3.83 7.36
CA PHE A 102 13.30 -4.10 8.20
C PHE A 102 13.51 -5.36 9.04
N SER A 103 13.09 -5.32 10.30
CA SER A 103 13.16 -6.45 11.22
C SER A 103 11.82 -6.67 11.90
N SER A 104 11.26 -7.87 11.72
CA SER A 104 10.03 -8.25 12.42
C SER A 104 10.23 -8.43 13.91
N LYS A 105 11.42 -8.85 14.32
CA LYS A 105 11.78 -8.98 15.74
C LYS A 105 11.64 -7.66 16.51
N TYR A 106 11.93 -6.52 15.86
CA TYR A 106 11.85 -5.20 16.47
C TYR A 106 10.60 -4.39 16.07
N ASN A 107 9.69 -4.97 15.25
CA ASN A 107 8.56 -4.26 14.65
C ASN A 107 8.97 -2.91 14.05
N GLY A 108 10.10 -2.87 13.35
CA GLY A 108 10.72 -1.61 12.95
C GLY A 108 11.98 -1.76 12.11
N ILE A 109 12.58 -0.63 11.78
CA ILE A 109 13.79 -0.58 10.97
C ILE A 109 15.07 -0.65 11.81
N LEU A 110 16.10 -1.28 11.25
CA LEU A 110 17.45 -1.35 11.81
C LEU A 110 18.44 -0.65 10.88
N CYS A 111 19.28 0.21 11.44
CA CYS A 111 20.36 0.83 10.66
C CYS A 111 21.48 -0.18 10.42
N GLN A 112 22.34 0.10 9.45
CA GLN A 112 23.46 -0.78 9.07
C GLN A 112 24.38 -1.20 10.24
N GLN A 113 24.50 -0.37 11.28
CA GLN A 113 25.30 -0.68 12.48
C GLN A 113 24.66 -1.72 13.41
N HIS A 114 23.37 -2.02 13.22
CA HIS A 114 22.59 -2.93 14.07
C HIS A 114 21.96 -4.08 13.28
N TRP A 115 22.39 -4.31 12.04
CA TRP A 115 21.95 -5.45 11.24
C TRP A 115 22.31 -6.80 11.87
N ASP A 116 23.38 -6.86 12.67
CA ASP A 116 23.79 -8.00 13.48
C ASP A 116 22.83 -8.32 14.64
N ARG A 117 21.95 -7.38 15.01
CA ARG A 117 20.96 -7.57 16.08
C ARG A 117 19.78 -8.45 15.64
N ASP A 118 19.62 -8.62 14.33
CA ASP A 118 18.69 -9.55 13.72
C ASP A 118 19.26 -10.12 12.40
N PHE A 119 19.75 -11.36 12.46
CA PHE A 119 20.24 -12.09 11.28
C PHE A 119 19.10 -12.51 10.34
N HIS A 120 17.86 -12.55 10.83
CA HIS A 120 16.65 -12.92 10.08
C HIS A 120 15.82 -11.71 9.64
N ARG A 121 16.40 -10.50 9.72
CA ARG A 121 15.83 -9.30 9.10
C ARG A 121 15.58 -9.55 7.61
N TYR A 122 14.85 -8.65 6.95
CA TYR A 122 14.33 -8.92 5.61
C TYR A 122 15.43 -8.99 4.54
N HIS A 123 16.61 -8.42 4.79
CA HIS A 123 17.68 -8.28 3.79
C HIS A 123 17.16 -7.56 2.53
N ALA A 124 16.23 -6.61 2.74
CA ALA A 124 15.59 -5.87 1.66
C ALA A 124 16.56 -4.87 1.01
N ASP A 125 16.28 -4.46 -0.23
CA ASP A 125 17.04 -3.37 -0.85
C ASP A 125 16.89 -2.10 0.00
N PRO A 126 17.99 -1.46 0.45
CA PRO A 126 17.90 -0.25 1.27
C PRO A 126 17.13 0.89 0.61
N ARG A 127 17.06 0.94 -0.73
CA ARG A 127 16.23 1.89 -1.49
C ARG A 127 14.75 1.60 -1.30
N ALA A 128 14.34 0.34 -1.33
CA ALA A 128 12.96 -0.06 -1.08
C ALA A 128 12.54 0.35 0.33
N VAL A 129 13.35 0.04 1.33
CA VAL A 129 13.09 0.44 2.72
C VAL A 129 13.04 1.97 2.85
N HIS A 130 13.88 2.70 2.14
CA HIS A 130 13.83 4.17 2.13
C HIS A 130 12.48 4.70 1.60
N PHE A 131 11.97 4.17 0.48
CA PHE A 131 10.68 4.58 -0.07
C PHE A 131 9.50 4.14 0.80
N ILE A 132 9.53 2.95 1.38
CA ILE A 132 8.50 2.50 2.33
C ILE A 132 8.43 3.44 3.54
N ARG A 133 9.58 3.88 4.06
CA ARG A 133 9.62 4.90 5.12
C ARG A 133 8.98 6.22 4.67
N LEU A 134 9.26 6.66 3.45
CA LEU A 134 8.61 7.84 2.87
C LEU A 134 7.10 7.65 2.77
N PHE A 135 6.64 6.51 2.25
CA PHE A 135 5.23 6.16 2.08
C PHE A 135 4.48 6.12 3.41
N SER A 136 5.12 5.72 4.51
CA SER A 136 4.50 5.68 5.84
C SER A 136 4.10 7.06 6.39
N HIS A 137 4.60 8.15 5.81
CA HIS A 137 4.39 9.52 6.28
C HIS A 137 3.96 10.49 5.20
N ILE A 138 3.91 10.05 3.93
CA ILE A 138 3.54 10.93 2.83
C ILE A 138 2.04 11.17 2.81
N SER A 139 1.68 12.43 2.57
CA SER A 139 0.31 12.82 2.28
C SER A 139 0.07 12.79 0.77
N TYR A 140 -1.16 12.44 0.36
CA TYR A 140 -1.54 12.24 -1.04
C TYR A 140 -1.22 13.45 -1.94
N ASP A 141 -1.28 14.68 -1.41
CA ASP A 141 -0.89 15.91 -2.11
C ASP A 141 0.56 15.91 -2.65
N LYS A 142 1.47 15.13 -2.03
CA LYS A 142 2.90 15.11 -2.39
C LYS A 142 3.31 13.97 -3.31
N ILE A 143 2.38 13.13 -3.76
CA ILE A 143 2.68 11.93 -4.55
C ILE A 143 2.96 12.26 -6.03
N HIS A 144 2.42 13.36 -6.55
CA HIS A 144 2.50 13.75 -7.97
C HIS A 144 3.94 13.82 -8.53
N SER A 145 4.98 13.86 -7.69
CA SER A 145 6.39 13.93 -8.11
C SER A 145 7.17 12.63 -7.93
N ILE A 146 6.54 11.49 -7.60
CA ILE A 146 7.25 10.24 -7.33
C ILE A 146 7.41 9.45 -8.62
N GLU A 147 8.59 9.53 -9.21
CA GLU A 147 9.02 8.63 -10.29
C GLU A 147 10.04 7.63 -9.76
N LEU A 148 9.72 6.34 -9.89
CA LEU A 148 10.59 5.25 -9.48
C LEU A 148 11.00 4.43 -10.68
N LYS A 149 12.22 3.88 -10.63
CA LYS A 149 12.65 2.86 -11.59
C LYS A 149 11.98 1.52 -11.30
N GLU A 150 11.75 0.72 -12.32
CA GLU A 150 11.11 -0.60 -12.20
C GLU A 150 11.81 -1.53 -11.20
N GLU A 151 13.15 -1.50 -11.12
CA GLU A 151 13.86 -2.34 -10.15
C GLU A 151 13.55 -1.92 -8.71
N THR A 152 13.34 -0.63 -8.48
CA THR A 152 12.98 -0.10 -7.16
C THR A 152 11.54 -0.44 -6.82
N LYS A 153 10.62 -0.34 -7.79
CA LYS A 153 9.22 -0.74 -7.62
C LYS A 153 9.09 -2.21 -7.26
N SER A 154 9.82 -3.08 -7.97
CA SER A 154 9.87 -4.52 -7.69
C SER A 154 10.41 -4.81 -6.29
N ALA A 155 11.51 -4.15 -5.88
CA ALA A 155 12.07 -4.32 -4.54
C ALA A 155 11.12 -3.83 -3.43
N ILE A 156 10.41 -2.71 -3.66
CA ILE A 156 9.37 -2.22 -2.74
C ILE A 156 8.27 -3.25 -2.62
N ARG A 157 7.75 -3.75 -3.75
CA ARG A 157 6.65 -4.71 -3.78
C ARG A 157 7.02 -5.99 -3.04
N GLN A 158 8.19 -6.55 -3.31
CA GLN A 158 8.71 -7.73 -2.60
C GLN A 158 8.77 -7.51 -1.08
N THR A 159 9.23 -6.33 -0.65
CA THR A 159 9.34 -6.01 0.77
C THR A 159 7.96 -5.88 1.43
N ILE A 160 7.00 -5.22 0.76
CA ILE A 160 5.63 -5.09 1.25
C ILE A 160 4.93 -6.45 1.26
N ASP A 161 5.12 -7.29 0.25
CA ASP A 161 4.56 -8.64 0.21
C ASP A 161 5.03 -9.47 1.40
N GLN A 162 6.33 -9.45 1.71
CA GLN A 162 6.87 -10.12 2.88
C GLN A 162 6.35 -9.53 4.20
N LEU A 163 6.08 -8.22 4.28
CA LEU A 163 5.40 -7.63 5.45
C LEU A 163 3.97 -8.14 5.58
N TYR A 164 3.22 -8.19 4.49
CA TYR A 164 1.83 -8.64 4.50
C TYR A 164 1.70 -10.12 4.82
N GLU A 165 2.61 -10.96 4.32
CA GLU A 165 2.67 -12.38 4.66
C GLU A 165 2.94 -12.60 6.16
N GLU A 166 3.87 -11.84 6.74
CA GLU A 166 4.26 -11.97 8.15
C GLU A 166 3.19 -11.46 9.11
N TYR A 167 2.62 -10.28 8.85
CA TYR A 167 1.77 -9.60 9.84
C TYR A 167 0.27 -9.70 9.59
N VAL A 168 -0.14 -9.75 8.32
CA VAL A 168 -1.55 -9.59 7.95
C VAL A 168 -2.17 -10.95 7.56
N GLY A 169 -1.41 -11.81 6.86
CA GLY A 169 -1.86 -13.15 6.49
C GLY A 169 -3.07 -13.19 5.54
N LEU A 170 -3.44 -12.06 4.92
CA LEU A 170 -4.59 -11.96 4.03
C LEU A 170 -4.30 -12.50 2.63
N ASN A 171 -5.23 -13.31 2.13
CA ASN A 171 -5.19 -13.87 0.78
C ASN A 171 -6.29 -13.26 -0.10
N LEU A 172 -6.07 -12.04 -0.59
CA LEU A 172 -7.04 -11.33 -1.43
C LEU A 172 -6.95 -11.79 -2.89
N LYS A 173 -8.08 -12.14 -3.52
CA LYS A 173 -8.13 -12.49 -4.95
C LYS A 173 -7.71 -11.34 -5.85
N SER A 174 -8.04 -10.10 -5.46
CA SER A 174 -7.63 -8.88 -6.15
C SER A 174 -6.11 -8.69 -6.14
N LYS A 175 -5.41 -9.15 -5.09
CA LYS A 175 -3.93 -9.16 -5.06
C LYS A 175 -3.37 -10.04 -6.18
N LYS A 176 -3.87 -11.27 -6.28
CA LYS A 176 -3.45 -12.21 -7.33
C LYS A 176 -3.70 -11.66 -8.73
N PHE A 177 -4.79 -10.90 -8.91
CA PHE A 177 -5.08 -10.24 -10.18
C PHE A 177 -4.02 -9.19 -10.54
N ILE A 178 -3.70 -8.25 -9.65
CA ILE A 178 -2.67 -7.23 -9.91
C ILE A 178 -1.28 -7.83 -10.10
N ASP A 179 -0.94 -8.90 -9.37
CA ASP A 179 0.34 -9.60 -9.53
C ASP A 179 0.45 -10.28 -10.92
N GLN A 180 -0.67 -10.81 -11.45
CA GLN A 180 -0.73 -11.40 -12.79
C GLN A 180 -0.71 -10.34 -13.89
N MET A 181 -1.33 -9.18 -13.66
CA MET A 181 -1.38 -8.08 -14.63
C MET A 181 0.01 -7.55 -14.97
N HIS A 182 0.92 -7.44 -14.00
CA HIS A 182 2.30 -7.06 -14.29
C HIS A 182 2.94 -7.97 -15.35
N ARG A 183 2.64 -9.27 -15.32
CA ARG A 183 3.14 -10.25 -16.30
C ARG A 183 2.48 -10.11 -17.68
N TRP A 184 1.27 -9.54 -17.75
CA TRP A 184 0.52 -9.35 -18.99
C TRP A 184 0.73 -7.97 -19.61
N GLY A 185 1.02 -6.94 -18.80
CA GLY A 185 1.34 -5.59 -19.26
C GLY A 185 2.54 -5.58 -20.20
N ASP A 186 3.55 -6.40 -19.93
CA ASP A 186 4.72 -6.60 -20.80
C ASP A 186 4.34 -7.19 -22.17
N VAL A 187 3.28 -8.01 -22.23
CA VAL A 187 2.78 -8.66 -23.45
C VAL A 187 1.86 -7.73 -24.25
N LEU A 188 1.12 -6.85 -23.57
CA LEU A 188 0.16 -5.94 -24.21
C LEU A 188 0.82 -4.64 -24.69
N LYS A 189 1.90 -4.17 -24.05
CA LYS A 189 2.69 -3.01 -24.49
C LYS A 189 3.65 -3.31 -25.65
N SER A 190 3.79 -4.58 -26.05
CA SER A 190 4.69 -5.00 -27.15
C SER A 190 4.04 -4.98 -28.55
N LYS A 191 3.02 -4.14 -28.77
CA LYS A 191 2.36 -3.97 -30.08
C LYS A 191 2.30 -2.50 -30.49
#